data_AF-A0A2E0QA72-F1
#
_entry.id   AF-A0A2E0QA72-F1
#
_cell.length_a   1.000
_cell.length_b   1.000
_cell.length_c   1.000
_cell.angle_alpha   90.00
_cell.angle_beta   90.00
_cell.angle_gamma   90.00
#
_symmetry.space_group_name_H-M   'P 1'
#
loop_
_entity.id
_entity.type
_entity.pdbx_description
1 polymer ?
#
loop_
_entity_poly.entity_id
_entity_poly.type
_entity_poly.pdbx_seq_one_letter_code
_entity_poly.pdbx_strand_id
1 'polypeptide(L)'
;MSYISITAHPAIELPLPPQNKSQFEMDVYARFFRHLRCVPNSRAEIKILSSLQFTADMMGASDEHITKVLVECGLRAPRSAFPQSFLAHIDQALVKDDHEYGAATPEMKDLAAHWHSHGEDSFAMHRYIKPLANQNHDMFERV
;
A
#
# COMPACT_ATOMS: atom_id res chain seq x y z
N MET A 1 -13.28 -11.28 -27.26
CA MET A 1 -13.13 -10.59 -25.96
C MET A 1 -11.66 -10.68 -25.56
N SER A 2 -10.93 -9.56 -25.62
CA SER A 2 -9.51 -9.56 -25.24
C SER A 2 -9.44 -9.50 -23.71
N TYR A 3 -8.76 -10.47 -23.10
CA TYR A 3 -8.46 -10.45 -21.68
C TYR A 3 -7.19 -9.64 -21.51
N ILE A 4 -7.30 -8.39 -21.06
CA ILE A 4 -6.13 -7.64 -20.62
C ILE A 4 -5.65 -8.34 -19.35
N SER A 5 -4.51 -9.03 -19.48
CA SER A 5 -3.82 -9.62 -18.34
C SER A 5 -3.35 -8.49 -17.43
N ILE A 6 -3.83 -8.49 -16.18
CA ILE A 6 -3.42 -7.53 -15.14
C ILE A 6 -1.90 -7.52 -14.96
N THR A 7 -1.24 -8.66 -15.25
CA THR A 7 0.21 -8.86 -15.24
C THR A 7 0.95 -8.11 -16.37
N ALA A 8 0.26 -7.44 -17.29
CA ALA A 8 0.90 -6.62 -18.32
C ALA A 8 1.35 -5.25 -17.80
N HIS A 9 0.87 -4.83 -16.63
CA HIS A 9 1.34 -3.60 -15.99
C HIS A 9 2.63 -3.89 -15.23
N PRO A 10 3.76 -3.22 -15.54
CA PRO A 10 5.07 -3.55 -14.96
C PRO A 10 5.15 -3.33 -13.45
N ALA A 11 4.25 -2.50 -12.89
CA ALA A 11 4.22 -2.12 -11.48
C ALA A 11 3.17 -2.87 -10.64
N ILE A 12 2.60 -3.98 -11.14
CA ILE A 12 1.57 -4.74 -10.42
C ILE A 12 2.06 -6.15 -10.12
N GLU A 13 2.18 -6.47 -8.84
CA GLU A 13 2.45 -7.80 -8.32
C GLU A 13 1.23 -8.30 -7.55
N LEU A 14 0.71 -9.46 -7.94
CA LEU A 14 -0.48 -10.03 -7.32
C LEU A 14 -0.12 -10.80 -6.04
N PRO A 15 -0.96 -10.73 -4.99
CA PRO A 15 -0.67 -11.39 -3.73
C PRO A 15 -0.68 -12.91 -3.90
N LEU A 16 0.17 -13.57 -3.12
CA LEU A 16 0.22 -15.03 -3.05
C LEU A 16 -0.82 -15.53 -2.04
N PRO A 17 -1.33 -16.77 -2.22
CA PRO A 17 -2.24 -17.35 -1.25
C PRO A 17 -1.55 -17.40 0.12
N PRO A 18 -2.20 -16.90 1.17
CA PRO A 18 -1.55 -16.72 2.45
C PRO A 18 -1.29 -18.10 3.11
N GLN A 19 -0.02 -18.47 3.24
CA GLN A 19 0.40 -19.73 3.87
C GLN A 19 0.48 -19.53 5.39
N ASN A 20 -0.22 -20.35 6.16
CA ASN A 20 -0.26 -20.32 7.65
C ASN A 20 -0.99 -19.11 8.29
N LYS A 21 -1.89 -18.49 7.56
CA LYS A 21 -2.64 -17.30 7.98
C LYS A 21 -4.05 -17.64 8.51
N SER A 22 -4.71 -16.66 9.14
CA SER A 22 -6.07 -16.83 9.69
C SER A 22 -7.09 -17.13 8.58
N GLN A 23 -8.17 -17.84 8.92
CA GLN A 23 -9.30 -18.08 7.99
C GLN A 23 -9.82 -16.77 7.36
N PHE A 24 -9.78 -15.69 8.13
CA PHE A 24 -10.15 -14.36 7.67
C PHE A 24 -9.31 -13.90 6.46
N GLU A 25 -7.99 -14.05 6.52
CA GLU A 25 -7.08 -13.58 5.48
C GLU A 25 -7.23 -14.41 4.20
N MET A 26 -7.50 -15.71 4.35
CA MET A 26 -7.85 -16.59 3.24
C MET A 26 -9.17 -16.18 2.58
N ASP A 27 -10.18 -15.81 3.37
CA ASP A 27 -11.46 -15.32 2.87
C ASP A 27 -11.31 -14.00 2.12
N VAL A 28 -10.52 -13.06 2.66
CA VAL A 28 -10.18 -11.80 1.98
C VAL A 28 -9.52 -12.09 0.64
N TYR A 29 -8.48 -12.94 0.63
CA TYR A 29 -7.78 -13.35 -0.58
C TYR A 29 -8.73 -13.95 -1.63
N ALA A 30 -9.55 -14.93 -1.22
CA ALA A 30 -10.44 -15.64 -2.13
C ALA A 30 -11.50 -14.72 -2.74
N ARG A 31 -12.10 -13.84 -1.93
CA ARG A 31 -13.13 -12.88 -2.37
C ARG A 31 -12.54 -11.81 -3.30
N PHE A 32 -11.37 -11.28 -2.96
CA PHE A 32 -10.64 -10.33 -3.80
C PHE A 32 -10.39 -10.92 -5.19
N PHE A 33 -9.77 -12.10 -5.28
CA PHE A 33 -9.49 -12.73 -6.57
C PHE A 33 -10.74 -13.16 -7.34
N ARG A 34 -11.81 -13.54 -6.63
CA ARG A 34 -13.09 -13.84 -7.28
C ARG A 34 -13.66 -12.59 -7.96
N HIS A 35 -13.68 -11.47 -7.26
CA HIS A 35 -14.16 -10.21 -7.84
C HIS A 35 -13.24 -9.75 -8.96
N LEU A 36 -11.92 -9.79 -8.75
CA LEU A 36 -10.91 -9.40 -9.74
C LEU A 36 -11.08 -10.13 -11.08
N ARG A 37 -11.53 -11.40 -11.09
CA ARG A 37 -11.80 -12.13 -12.34
C ARG A 37 -13.06 -11.65 -13.08
N CYS A 38 -14.03 -11.11 -12.36
CA CYS A 38 -15.34 -10.70 -12.90
C CYS A 38 -15.40 -9.23 -13.31
N VAL A 39 -14.50 -8.37 -12.83
CA VAL A 39 -14.52 -6.94 -13.17
C VAL A 39 -14.17 -6.72 -14.65
N PRO A 40 -15.08 -6.13 -15.46
CA PRO A 40 -14.90 -5.93 -16.90
C PRO A 40 -14.04 -4.69 -17.25
N ASN A 41 -13.14 -4.27 -16.36
CA ASN A 41 -12.34 -3.05 -16.55
C ASN A 41 -11.01 -3.35 -17.25
N SER A 42 -10.65 -2.53 -18.24
CA SER A 42 -9.39 -2.63 -18.98
C SER A 42 -8.20 -2.04 -18.22
N ARG A 43 -8.44 -1.08 -17.30
CA ARG A 43 -7.39 -0.46 -16.49
C ARG A 43 -7.16 -1.26 -15.21
N ALA A 44 -5.97 -1.84 -15.10
CA ALA A 44 -5.59 -2.70 -13.98
C ALA A 44 -5.70 -2.01 -12.61
N GLU A 45 -5.34 -0.72 -12.51
CA GLU A 45 -5.44 0.06 -11.27
C GLU A 45 -6.89 0.16 -10.77
N ILE A 46 -7.82 0.56 -11.65
CA ILE A 46 -9.24 0.69 -11.31
C ILE A 46 -9.80 -0.68 -10.94
N LYS A 47 -9.34 -1.73 -11.62
CA LYS A 47 -9.75 -3.09 -11.37
C LYS A 47 -9.34 -3.58 -9.98
N ILE A 48 -8.13 -3.23 -9.53
CA ILE A 48 -7.66 -3.52 -8.18
C ILE A 48 -8.45 -2.70 -7.16
N LEU A 49 -8.56 -1.40 -7.37
CA LEU A 49 -9.28 -0.49 -6.47
C LEU A 49 -10.73 -0.94 -6.24
N SER A 50 -11.47 -1.23 -7.32
CA SER A 50 -12.86 -1.68 -7.20
C SER A 50 -12.98 -3.05 -6.53
N SER A 51 -11.98 -3.93 -6.73
CA SER A 51 -11.92 -5.23 -6.06
C SER A 51 -11.62 -5.11 -4.57
N LEU A 52 -10.80 -4.15 -4.15
CA LEU A 52 -10.53 -3.85 -2.75
C LEU A 52 -11.80 -3.36 -2.05
N GLN A 53 -12.44 -2.33 -2.61
CA GLN A 53 -13.67 -1.74 -2.05
C GLN A 53 -14.80 -2.77 -1.97
N PHE A 54 -15.02 -3.54 -3.05
CA PHE A 54 -16.01 -4.61 -3.03
C PHE A 54 -15.73 -5.66 -1.96
N THR A 55 -14.45 -6.01 -1.76
CA THR A 55 -14.08 -6.99 -0.73
C THR A 55 -14.29 -6.44 0.67
N ALA A 56 -14.00 -5.16 0.91
CA ALA A 56 -14.29 -4.47 2.17
C ALA A 56 -15.79 -4.46 2.48
N ASP A 57 -16.61 -4.06 1.51
CA ASP A 57 -18.08 -4.07 1.64
C ASP A 57 -18.61 -5.48 1.96
N MET A 58 -18.07 -6.51 1.31
CA MET A 58 -18.49 -7.90 1.52
C MET A 58 -18.02 -8.50 2.85
N MET A 59 -16.91 -8.01 3.39
CA MET A 59 -16.38 -8.45 4.68
C MET A 59 -16.92 -7.62 5.85
N GLY A 60 -17.56 -6.48 5.59
CA GLY A 60 -17.97 -5.53 6.64
C GLY A 60 -16.78 -4.93 7.39
N ALA A 61 -15.63 -4.82 6.72
CA ALA A 61 -14.38 -4.32 7.28
C ALA A 61 -13.97 -3.01 6.58
N SER A 62 -13.06 -2.24 7.18
CA SER A 62 -12.59 -1.00 6.54
C SER A 62 -11.71 -1.30 5.33
N ASP A 63 -11.75 -0.40 4.34
CA ASP A 63 -10.89 -0.44 3.15
C ASP A 63 -9.41 -0.50 3.53
N GLU A 64 -8.99 0.22 4.59
CA GLU A 64 -7.60 0.20 5.04
C GLU A 64 -7.20 -1.18 5.54
N HIS A 65 -8.07 -1.82 6.31
CA HIS A 65 -7.78 -3.11 6.90
C HIS A 65 -7.67 -4.21 5.84
N ILE A 66 -8.61 -4.27 4.90
CA ILE A 66 -8.57 -5.24 3.79
C ILE A 66 -7.35 -5.02 2.90
N THR A 67 -7.06 -3.75 2.58
CA THR A 67 -5.90 -3.41 1.77
C THR A 67 -4.59 -3.79 2.46
N LYS A 68 -4.48 -3.52 3.77
CA LYS A 68 -3.33 -3.92 4.58
C LYS A 68 -3.10 -5.43 4.52
N VAL A 69 -4.14 -6.23 4.76
CA VAL A 69 -4.05 -7.70 4.69
C VAL A 69 -3.54 -8.17 3.33
N LEU A 70 -4.03 -7.58 2.23
CA LEU A 70 -3.60 -7.95 0.88
C LEU A 70 -2.17 -7.52 0.58
N VAL A 71 -1.73 -6.35 1.07
CA VAL A 71 -0.33 -5.89 0.96
C VAL A 71 0.61 -6.80 1.75
N GLU A 72 0.20 -7.25 2.93
CA GLU A 72 0.92 -8.25 3.73
C GLU A 72 0.94 -9.64 3.08
N CYS A 73 0.02 -9.92 2.15
CA CYS A 73 0.03 -11.12 1.32
C CYS A 73 0.86 -10.94 0.02
N GLY A 74 1.48 -9.78 -0.18
CA GLY A 74 2.35 -9.49 -1.31
C GLY A 74 1.70 -8.72 -2.46
N LEU A 75 0.53 -8.09 -2.26
CA LEU A 75 -0.02 -7.17 -3.27
C LEU A 75 0.91 -5.95 -3.40
N ARG A 76 1.40 -5.69 -4.61
CA ARG A 76 2.06 -4.44 -5.01
C ARG A 76 1.33 -3.86 -6.21
N ALA A 77 1.07 -2.56 -6.17
CA ALA A 77 0.38 -1.85 -7.24
C ALA A 77 0.77 -0.36 -7.20
N PRO A 78 0.49 0.40 -8.27
CA PRO A 78 0.57 1.86 -8.25
C PRO A 78 -0.26 2.49 -7.13
N ARG A 79 0.12 3.68 -6.64
CA ARG A 79 -0.64 4.41 -5.60
C ARG A 79 -2.08 4.67 -6.01
N SER A 80 -2.33 4.92 -7.29
CA SER A 80 -3.67 5.12 -7.89
C SER A 80 -4.62 3.93 -7.72
N ALA A 81 -4.08 2.73 -7.49
CA ALA A 81 -4.85 1.49 -7.36
C ALA A 81 -5.36 1.24 -5.92
N PHE A 82 -4.94 2.07 -4.96
CA PHE A 82 -5.28 1.88 -3.54
C PHE A 82 -6.31 2.90 -3.06
N PRO A 83 -7.15 2.52 -2.07
CA PRO A 83 -8.07 3.45 -1.42
C PRO A 83 -7.33 4.60 -0.74
N GLN A 84 -7.90 5.82 -0.81
CA GLN A 84 -7.31 7.02 -0.20
C GLN A 84 -7.10 6.87 1.31
N SER A 85 -7.99 6.15 1.97
CA SER A 85 -7.94 5.83 3.39
C SER A 85 -6.68 5.03 3.75
N PHE A 86 -6.35 4.00 2.95
CA PHE A 86 -5.12 3.22 3.10
C PHE A 86 -3.87 4.07 2.81
N LEU A 87 -3.91 4.92 1.78
CA LEU A 87 -2.78 5.81 1.45
C LEU A 87 -2.48 6.78 2.60
N ALA A 88 -3.50 7.37 3.22
CA ALA A 88 -3.31 8.24 4.38
C ALA A 88 -2.73 7.46 5.57
N HIS A 89 -3.17 6.21 5.78
CA HIS A 89 -2.65 5.34 6.83
C HIS A 89 -1.17 5.01 6.64
N ILE A 90 -0.76 4.59 5.43
CA ILE A 90 0.64 4.24 5.15
C ILE A 90 1.56 5.47 5.18
N ASP A 91 1.10 6.62 4.67
CA ASP A 91 1.89 7.86 4.73
C ASP A 91 2.13 8.29 6.19
N GLN A 92 1.16 8.10 7.08
CA GLN A 92 1.34 8.33 8.53
C GLN A 92 2.24 7.27 9.18
N ALA A 93 2.09 6.00 8.81
CA ALA A 93 2.85 4.88 9.37
C ALA A 93 4.34 4.93 8.97
N LEU A 94 4.67 5.49 7.81
CA LEU A 94 6.05 5.65 7.32
C LEU A 94 6.82 6.79 7.99
N VAL A 95 6.13 7.77 8.59
CA VAL A 95 6.77 8.88 9.32
C VAL A 95 7.16 8.48 10.74
N LYS A 96 6.52 7.45 11.29
CA LYS A 96 6.75 6.98 12.66
C LYS A 96 7.99 6.10 12.77
N ASP A 97 8.62 6.14 13.94
CA ASP A 97 9.71 5.24 14.28
C ASP A 97 9.20 3.80 14.48
N ASP A 98 10.04 2.81 14.16
CA ASP A 98 9.71 1.37 14.16
C ASP A 98 9.17 0.82 15.49
N HIS A 99 9.38 1.54 16.59
CA HIS A 99 8.98 1.15 17.93
C HIS A 99 7.64 1.78 18.37
N GLU A 100 7.04 2.64 17.54
CA GLU A 100 5.78 3.30 17.84
C GLU A 100 4.56 2.46 17.43
N TYR A 101 3.48 2.56 18.20
CA TYR A 101 2.21 1.91 17.84
C TYR A 101 1.70 2.46 16.50
N GLY A 102 1.46 1.55 15.56
CA GLY A 102 1.05 1.86 14.20
C GLY A 102 2.21 2.25 13.27
N ALA A 103 3.45 1.85 13.60
CA ALA A 103 4.56 1.87 12.66
C ALA A 103 4.29 0.98 11.44
N ALA A 104 4.93 1.30 10.31
CA ALA A 104 4.80 0.54 9.07
C ALA A 104 5.32 -0.90 9.22
N THR A 105 4.54 -1.87 8.78
CA THR A 105 4.97 -3.28 8.69
C THR A 105 6.09 -3.42 7.64
N PRO A 106 6.94 -4.45 7.70
CA PRO A 106 7.99 -4.64 6.69
C PRO A 106 7.41 -4.69 5.26
N GLU A 107 6.24 -5.27 5.07
CA GLU A 107 5.58 -5.36 3.77
C GLU A 107 5.08 -3.99 3.26
N MET A 108 4.70 -3.09 4.17
CA MET A 108 4.38 -1.70 3.84
C MET A 108 5.63 -0.91 3.43
N LYS A 109 6.77 -1.15 4.08
CA LYS A 109 8.05 -0.55 3.69
C LYS A 109 8.50 -1.04 2.32
N ASP A 110 8.33 -2.33 2.04
CA ASP A 110 8.58 -2.91 0.72
C ASP A 110 7.66 -2.30 -0.35
N LEU A 111 6.38 -2.06 -0.03
CA LEU A 111 5.47 -1.36 -0.91
C LEU A 111 5.93 0.09 -1.19
N ALA A 112 6.41 0.80 -0.15
CA ALA A 112 6.96 2.13 -0.31
C ALA A 112 8.23 2.14 -1.18
N ALA A 113 9.12 1.15 -1.00
CA ALA A 113 10.29 0.96 -1.85
C ALA A 113 9.90 0.65 -3.31
N HIS A 114 8.86 -0.16 -3.51
CA HIS A 114 8.28 -0.44 -4.82
C HIS A 114 7.72 0.82 -5.49
N TRP A 115 7.06 1.71 -4.75
CA TRP A 115 6.64 3.00 -5.30
C TRP A 115 7.82 3.90 -5.67
N HIS A 116 8.86 3.93 -4.83
CA HIS A 116 10.06 4.71 -5.13
C HIS A 116 10.78 4.23 -6.39
N SER A 117 10.87 2.92 -6.62
CA SER A 117 11.49 2.35 -7.84
C SER A 117 10.72 2.67 -9.12
N HIS A 118 9.40 2.86 -9.02
CA HIS A 118 8.54 3.24 -10.13
C HIS A 118 8.38 4.76 -10.31
N GLY A 119 9.05 5.57 -9.48
CA GLY A 119 8.99 7.04 -9.54
C GLY A 119 7.74 7.65 -8.90
N GLU A 120 6.96 6.87 -8.17
CA GLU A 120 5.76 7.31 -7.45
C GLU A 120 6.12 7.76 -6.03
N ASP A 121 6.80 8.91 -5.91
CA ASP A 121 7.30 9.38 -4.63
C ASP A 121 6.27 10.23 -3.88
N SER A 122 5.67 9.67 -2.83
CA SER A 122 4.74 10.38 -1.92
C SER A 122 5.40 11.57 -1.20
N PHE A 123 6.72 11.49 -1.00
CA PHE A 123 7.50 12.43 -0.20
C PHE A 123 8.49 13.28 -1.01
N ALA A 124 8.36 13.34 -2.35
CA ALA A 124 9.17 14.25 -3.15
C ALA A 124 9.16 15.68 -2.57
N MET A 125 8.03 16.14 -2.01
CA MET A 125 7.94 17.46 -1.37
C MET A 125 8.52 17.54 0.06
N HIS A 126 8.44 16.47 0.87
CA HIS A 126 8.90 16.48 2.26
C HIS A 126 10.42 16.29 2.40
N ARG A 127 11.09 15.63 1.43
CA ARG A 127 12.56 15.53 1.41
C ARG A 127 13.23 16.88 1.11
N TYR A 128 12.54 17.84 0.48
CA TYR A 128 13.05 19.20 0.29
C TYR A 128 12.98 20.08 1.55
N ILE A 129 12.28 19.67 2.63
CA ILE A 129 12.00 20.55 3.79
C ILE A 129 12.86 20.24 5.04
N LYS A 130 13.69 19.19 5.04
CA LYS A 130 14.77 19.03 6.04
C LYS A 130 16.12 19.03 5.31
N PRO A 131 16.88 20.14 5.39
CA PRO A 131 17.63 20.44 6.61
C PRO A 131 17.79 21.96 6.89
N LEU A 132 17.07 22.52 7.86
CA LEU A 132 17.46 23.81 8.49
C LEU A 132 17.18 23.89 10.01
N ALA A 133 16.84 22.78 10.66
CA ALA A 133 16.53 22.78 12.10
C ALA A 133 17.71 22.36 13.01
N ASN A 134 18.82 21.87 12.47
CA ASN A 134 19.93 21.32 13.26
C ASN A 134 21.29 22.03 13.06
N GLN A 135 21.31 23.35 12.84
CA GLN A 135 22.57 24.12 12.77
C GLN A 135 22.76 25.17 13.87
N ASN A 136 21.82 25.37 14.80
CA ASN A 136 21.90 26.50 15.75
C ASN A 136 22.16 26.12 17.22
N HIS A 137 22.52 24.87 17.54
CA HIS A 137 22.81 24.51 18.94
C HIS A 137 24.30 24.48 19.31
N ASP A 138 25.23 24.58 18.35
CA ASP A 138 26.68 24.49 18.62
C ASP A 138 27.41 25.85 18.70
N MET A 139 26.70 26.98 18.73
CA MET A 139 27.34 28.32 18.75
C MET A 139 27.42 28.99 20.15
N PHE A 140 27.01 28.33 21.23
CA PHE A 140 26.97 28.92 22.59
C PHE A 140 27.83 28.23 23.66
N GLU A 141 28.85 27.45 23.28
CA GLU A 141 29.79 26.83 24.25
C GLU A 141 31.27 27.20 24.04
N ARG A 142 31.55 28.39 23.49
CA ARG A 142 32.91 28.95 23.50
C ARG A 142 32.93 30.47 23.70
N VAL A 143 32.70 30.92 24.93
CA VAL A 143 33.36 32.09 25.55
C VAL A 143 33.44 31.86 27.06
#